data_AF-A0A521VKS0-F1
#
_entry.id   AF-A0A521VKS0-F1
#
_cell.length_a   1.000
_cell.length_b   1.000
_cell.length_c   1.000
_cell.angle_alpha   90.00
_cell.angle_beta   90.00
_cell.angle_gamma   90.00
#
_symmetry.space_group_name_H-M   'P 1'
#
loop_
_entity.id
_entity.type
_entity.pdbx_description
1 polymer ?
#
loop_
_entity_poly.entity_id
_entity_poly.type
_entity_poly.pdbx_seq_one_letter_code
_entity_poly.pdbx_strand_id
1 'polypeptide(L)'
;MKEKLLERGRTKYRLEIPNLEIQFSLNDFFIDVLTTQKSEKLTFQDKLYDVLKAANLEELKTILISLFDSIPYQNFTNNKIAGYEGYYASVIYAYLASLGFETIPEDTTNKGSVDLTLKIDNKAFIFEFKVVNQPTGVALKQIKEKKYFRKYQSLDCLIIGIEFSKTERNIIHFEWEQVPAT
;
A
#
# COMPACT_ATOMS: atom_id res chain seq x y z
N MET A 1 6.30 21.64 -6.68
CA MET A 1 7.16 22.84 -6.91
C MET A 1 8.54 22.55 -6.33
N LYS A 2 9.59 23.27 -6.75
CA LYS A 2 10.92 23.18 -6.11
C LYS A 2 10.98 24.21 -4.98
N GLU A 3 10.99 23.75 -3.74
CA GLU A 3 11.28 24.65 -2.61
C GLU A 3 12.79 24.70 -2.41
N LYS A 4 13.37 25.91 -2.49
CA LYS A 4 14.79 26.15 -2.24
C LYS A 4 14.99 26.50 -0.78
N LEU A 5 15.61 25.62 -0.02
CA LEU A 5 15.90 25.81 1.40
C LEU A 5 17.38 26.16 1.59
N LEU A 6 17.67 27.20 2.37
CA LEU A 6 19.02 27.54 2.77
C LEU A 6 19.25 27.04 4.21
N GLU A 7 20.01 25.98 4.37
CA GLU A 7 20.39 25.46 5.70
C GLU A 7 21.90 25.34 5.81
N ARG A 8 22.49 25.92 6.88
CA ARG A 8 23.93 25.82 7.19
C ARG A 8 24.85 26.20 6.01
N GLY A 9 24.48 27.25 5.27
CA GLY A 9 25.26 27.74 4.12
C GLY A 9 25.22 26.85 2.88
N ARG A 10 24.37 25.81 2.85
CA ARG A 10 24.16 24.94 1.67
C ARG A 10 22.77 25.19 1.10
N THR A 11 22.69 25.28 -0.22
CA THR A 11 21.42 25.27 -0.94
C THR A 11 20.91 23.83 -1.00
N LYS A 12 19.73 23.58 -0.43
CA LYS A 12 18.99 22.33 -0.56
C LYS A 12 17.75 22.56 -1.44
N TYR A 13 17.37 21.54 -2.20
CA TYR A 13 16.15 21.54 -2.98
C TYR A 13 15.24 20.44 -2.46
N ARG A 14 14.00 20.80 -2.11
CA ARG A 14 12.93 19.83 -1.88
C ARG A 14 12.16 19.68 -3.18
N LEU A 15 12.17 18.47 -3.72
CA LEU A 15 11.36 18.10 -4.88
C LEU A 15 10.03 17.56 -4.35
N GLU A 16 8.96 18.32 -4.55
CA GLU A 16 7.61 17.88 -4.24
C GLU A 16 6.78 17.74 -5.51
N ILE A 17 5.89 16.75 -5.50
CA ILE A 17 4.86 16.62 -6.54
C ILE A 17 4.02 17.91 -6.52
N PRO A 18 3.89 18.63 -7.65
CA PRO A 18 3.50 20.04 -7.61
C PRO A 18 2.05 20.32 -7.22
N ASN A 19 1.15 19.39 -7.50
CA ASN A 19 -0.28 19.48 -7.24
C ASN A 19 -0.88 18.05 -7.18
N LEU A 20 -2.08 17.92 -6.62
CA LEU A 20 -2.79 16.63 -6.49
C LEU A 20 -3.06 15.98 -7.84
N GLU A 21 -3.34 16.77 -8.88
CA GLU A 21 -3.61 16.29 -10.24
C GLU A 21 -2.43 15.52 -10.85
N ILE A 22 -1.20 16.00 -10.63
CA ILE A 22 0.02 15.31 -11.07
C ILE A 22 0.24 14.05 -10.24
N GLN A 23 -0.07 14.06 -8.94
CA GLN A 23 0.01 12.86 -8.10
C GLN A 23 -0.95 11.77 -8.59
N PHE A 24 -2.21 12.12 -8.86
CA PHE A 24 -3.19 11.21 -9.42
C PHE A 24 -2.76 10.67 -10.78
N SER A 25 -2.40 11.56 -11.71
CA SER A 25 -1.98 11.17 -13.06
C SER A 25 -0.74 10.26 -13.06
N LEU A 26 0.20 10.51 -12.13
CA LEU A 26 1.40 9.68 -11.99
C LEU A 26 1.08 8.29 -11.43
N ASN A 27 0.22 8.19 -10.42
CA ASN A 27 -0.18 6.90 -9.87
C ASN A 27 -1.06 6.11 -10.85
N ASP A 28 -1.93 6.78 -11.60
CA ASP A 28 -2.68 6.16 -12.70
C ASP A 28 -1.77 5.60 -13.77
N PHE A 29 -0.69 6.32 -14.11
CA PHE A 29 0.34 5.81 -15.01
C PHE A 29 1.05 4.58 -14.44
N PHE A 30 1.37 4.57 -13.14
CA PHE A 30 1.97 3.40 -12.50
C PHE A 30 1.04 2.19 -12.49
N ILE A 31 -0.26 2.38 -12.22
CA ILE A 31 -1.27 1.32 -12.34
C ILE A 31 -1.24 0.76 -13.77
N ASP A 32 -1.30 1.62 -14.79
CA ASP A 32 -1.29 1.18 -16.19
C ASP A 32 -0.02 0.38 -16.55
N VAL A 33 1.15 0.81 -16.06
CA VAL A 33 2.44 0.12 -16.31
C VAL A 33 2.54 -1.20 -15.56
N LEU A 34 2.06 -1.27 -14.32
CA LEU A 34 2.19 -2.45 -13.48
C LEU A 34 1.17 -3.53 -13.82
N THR A 35 -0.07 -3.14 -14.14
CA THR A 35 -1.20 -4.08 -14.26
C THR A 35 -1.82 -4.15 -15.65
N THR A 36 -1.55 -3.19 -16.54
CA THR A 36 -2.21 -3.07 -17.85
C THR A 36 -3.75 -2.87 -17.76
N GLN A 37 -4.30 -2.60 -16.57
CA GLN A 37 -5.74 -2.45 -16.32
C GLN A 37 -6.24 -1.05 -16.68
N LYS A 38 -6.35 -0.72 -17.96
CA LYS A 38 -6.72 0.64 -18.39
C LYS A 38 -8.16 1.03 -18.06
N SER A 39 -9.13 0.14 -18.31
CA SER A 39 -10.56 0.42 -18.17
C SER A 39 -11.12 0.07 -16.79
N GLU A 40 -10.56 -0.93 -16.12
CA GLU A 40 -11.06 -1.45 -14.84
C GLU A 40 -10.55 -0.65 -13.63
N LYS A 41 -9.46 0.12 -13.79
CA LYS A 41 -8.82 0.82 -12.67
C LYS A 41 -9.74 1.77 -11.93
N LEU A 42 -10.57 2.55 -12.64
CA LEU A 42 -11.50 3.50 -12.02
C LEU A 42 -12.48 2.78 -11.08
N THR A 43 -13.02 1.65 -11.53
CA THR A 43 -13.90 0.81 -10.71
C THR A 43 -13.20 0.30 -9.45
N PHE A 44 -11.94 -0.13 -9.56
CA PHE A 44 -11.17 -0.55 -8.38
C PHE A 44 -10.85 0.62 -7.46
N GLN A 45 -10.50 1.78 -8.01
CA GLN A 45 -10.21 3.00 -7.24
C GLN A 45 -11.45 3.42 -6.42
N ASP A 46 -12.62 3.49 -7.04
CA ASP A 46 -13.88 3.84 -6.37
C ASP A 46 -14.21 2.84 -5.25
N LYS A 47 -14.16 1.54 -5.54
CA LYS A 47 -14.41 0.49 -4.54
C LYS A 47 -13.42 0.53 -3.38
N LEU A 48 -12.13 0.72 -3.67
CA LEU A 48 -11.09 0.83 -2.66
C LEU A 48 -11.27 2.07 -1.79
N TYR A 49 -11.65 3.21 -2.40
CA TYR A 49 -11.94 4.43 -1.66
C TYR A 49 -13.07 4.21 -0.66
N ASP A 50 -14.21 3.68 -1.12
CA ASP A 50 -15.40 3.47 -0.29
C ASP A 50 -15.13 2.49 0.85
N VAL A 51 -14.46 1.37 0.56
CA VAL A 51 -14.22 0.32 1.54
C VAL A 51 -13.24 0.76 2.63
N LEU A 52 -12.22 1.56 2.26
CA LEU A 52 -11.25 2.12 3.21
C LEU A 52 -11.90 3.20 4.08
N LYS A 53 -12.75 4.05 3.51
CA LYS A 53 -13.54 5.03 4.29
C LYS A 53 -14.47 4.34 5.29
N ALA A 54 -15.08 3.23 4.90
CA ALA A 54 -15.92 2.41 5.77
C ALA A 54 -15.14 1.55 6.77
N ALA A 55 -13.81 1.44 6.63
CA ALA A 55 -12.95 0.53 7.38
C ALA A 55 -13.42 -0.94 7.36
N ASN A 56 -13.99 -1.39 6.23
CA ASN A 56 -14.48 -2.76 6.06
C ASN A 56 -13.37 -3.67 5.49
N LEU A 57 -12.59 -4.32 6.37
CA LEU A 57 -11.42 -5.07 5.94
C LEU A 57 -11.71 -6.41 5.25
N GLU A 58 -12.90 -6.99 5.46
CA GLU A 58 -13.32 -8.20 4.74
C GLU A 58 -13.66 -7.90 3.28
N GLU A 59 -14.33 -6.77 3.03
CA GLU A 59 -14.61 -6.32 1.66
C GLU A 59 -13.32 -5.83 0.99
N LEU A 60 -12.41 -5.17 1.73
CA LEU A 60 -11.09 -4.78 1.20
C LEU A 60 -10.31 -5.99 0.69
N LYS A 61 -10.27 -7.07 1.49
CA LYS A 61 -9.66 -8.34 1.07
C LYS A 61 -10.26 -8.85 -0.24
N THR A 62 -11.58 -8.84 -0.35
CA THR A 62 -12.30 -9.33 -1.54
C THR A 62 -11.96 -8.50 -2.77
N ILE A 63 -11.94 -7.17 -2.64
CA ILE A 63 -11.57 -6.25 -3.71
C ILE A 63 -10.13 -6.47 -4.15
N LEU A 64 -9.19 -6.61 -3.20
CA LEU A 64 -7.77 -6.82 -3.53
C LEU A 64 -7.55 -8.16 -4.23
N ILE A 65 -8.20 -9.25 -3.80
CA ILE A 65 -8.14 -10.55 -4.49
C ILE A 65 -8.65 -10.40 -5.93
N SER A 66 -9.81 -9.77 -6.11
CA SER A 66 -10.39 -9.54 -7.45
C SER A 66 -9.51 -8.65 -8.33
N LEU A 67 -8.81 -7.68 -7.75
CA LEU A 67 -7.89 -6.80 -8.45
C LEU A 67 -6.72 -7.58 -9.02
N PHE A 68 -6.10 -8.45 -8.22
CA PHE A 68 -4.98 -9.29 -8.68
C PHE A 68 -5.44 -10.35 -9.69
N ASP A 69 -6.64 -10.92 -9.53
CA ASP A 69 -7.22 -11.87 -10.50
C ASP A 69 -7.43 -11.27 -11.89
N SER A 70 -7.73 -9.97 -11.99
CA SER A 70 -7.92 -9.31 -13.28
C SER A 70 -6.64 -8.81 -13.95
N ILE A 71 -5.48 -8.98 -13.30
CA ILE A 71 -4.18 -8.66 -13.93
C ILE A 71 -3.84 -9.74 -14.98
N PRO A 72 -3.60 -9.36 -16.25
CA PRO A 72 -3.29 -10.33 -17.31
C PRO A 72 -2.04 -11.16 -17.00
N TYR A 73 -2.08 -12.46 -17.35
CA TYR A 73 -0.95 -13.39 -17.17
C TYR A 73 0.37 -12.86 -17.75
N GLN A 74 0.31 -12.16 -18.89
CA GLN A 74 1.46 -11.59 -19.58
C GLN A 74 2.23 -10.57 -18.73
N ASN A 75 1.56 -9.86 -17.81
CA ASN A 75 2.21 -8.91 -16.91
C ASN A 75 3.19 -9.63 -15.98
N PHE A 76 2.90 -10.85 -15.56
CA PHE A 76 3.76 -11.62 -14.67
C PHE A 76 4.90 -12.35 -15.40
N THR A 77 4.72 -12.69 -16.68
CA THR A 77 5.77 -13.38 -17.45
C THR A 77 6.72 -12.45 -18.16
N ASN A 78 6.24 -11.26 -18.59
CA ASN A 78 7.06 -10.28 -19.29
C ASN A 78 7.78 -9.35 -18.32
N ASN A 79 7.40 -9.34 -17.04
CA ASN A 79 8.01 -8.49 -16.02
C ASN A 79 8.77 -9.32 -14.98
N LYS A 80 10.11 -9.24 -15.02
CA LYS A 80 10.98 -9.97 -14.07
C LYS A 80 10.75 -9.58 -12.61
N ILE A 81 10.21 -8.38 -12.33
CA ILE A 81 9.97 -7.94 -10.95
C ILE A 81 8.76 -8.63 -10.32
N ALA A 82 7.85 -9.19 -11.13
CA ALA A 82 6.62 -9.84 -10.67
C ALA A 82 6.86 -11.10 -9.80
N GLY A 83 8.09 -11.62 -9.83
CA GLY A 83 8.53 -12.70 -8.94
C GLY A 83 8.94 -12.26 -7.54
N TYR A 84 8.86 -10.97 -7.19
CA TYR A 84 9.33 -10.43 -5.92
C TYR A 84 8.22 -9.70 -5.15
N GLU A 85 8.38 -9.63 -3.84
CA GLU A 85 7.50 -8.91 -2.91
C GLU A 85 7.25 -7.47 -3.33
N GLY A 86 8.31 -6.80 -3.80
CA GLY A 86 8.23 -5.41 -4.28
C GLY A 86 7.21 -5.20 -5.40
N TYR A 87 6.89 -6.19 -6.23
CA TYR A 87 5.86 -6.04 -7.26
C TYR A 87 4.46 -5.89 -6.65
N TYR A 88 4.08 -6.83 -5.77
CA TYR A 88 2.76 -6.83 -5.14
C TYR A 88 2.56 -5.57 -4.29
N ALA A 89 3.60 -5.21 -3.51
CA ALA A 89 3.62 -3.97 -2.74
C ALA A 89 3.48 -2.74 -3.65
N SER A 90 4.15 -2.71 -4.81
CA SER A 90 4.06 -1.59 -5.76
C SER A 90 2.67 -1.45 -6.39
N VAL A 91 2.00 -2.57 -6.72
CA VAL A 91 0.62 -2.55 -7.25
C VAL A 91 -0.33 -1.95 -6.21
N ILE A 92 -0.31 -2.47 -4.98
CA ILE A 92 -1.15 -1.94 -3.90
C ILE A 92 -0.81 -0.47 -3.62
N TYR A 93 0.47 -0.12 -3.53
CA TYR A 93 0.90 1.26 -3.35
C TYR A 93 0.34 2.18 -4.44
N ALA A 94 0.45 1.82 -5.71
CA ALA A 94 -0.01 2.65 -6.82
C ALA A 94 -1.52 2.90 -6.73
N TYR A 95 -2.31 1.86 -6.45
CA TYR A 95 -3.75 2.00 -6.24
C TYR A 95 -4.05 2.89 -5.03
N LEU A 96 -3.45 2.63 -3.88
CA LEU A 96 -3.75 3.38 -2.65
C LEU A 96 -3.30 4.84 -2.72
N ALA A 97 -2.14 5.12 -3.30
CA ALA A 97 -1.64 6.47 -3.53
C ALA A 97 -2.47 7.24 -4.57
N SER A 98 -3.24 6.55 -5.43
CA SER A 98 -4.17 7.19 -6.37
C SER A 98 -5.47 7.68 -5.72
N LEU A 99 -5.77 7.27 -4.48
CA LEU A 99 -7.03 7.59 -3.80
C LEU A 99 -7.03 8.96 -3.09
N GLY A 100 -5.86 9.61 -2.99
CA GLY A 100 -5.73 10.93 -2.37
C GLY A 100 -5.63 10.92 -0.85
N PHE A 101 -5.55 9.75 -0.22
CA PHE A 101 -5.25 9.62 1.20
C PHE A 101 -3.78 9.88 1.51
N GLU A 102 -3.49 10.30 2.74
CA GLU A 102 -2.10 10.39 3.22
C GLU A 102 -1.50 8.98 3.24
N THR A 103 -0.58 8.73 2.32
CA THR A 103 0.02 7.43 2.08
C THR A 103 1.53 7.54 2.29
N ILE A 104 2.07 6.73 3.20
CA ILE A 104 3.47 6.75 3.62
C ILE A 104 4.08 5.39 3.28
N PRO A 105 4.81 5.27 2.15
CA PRO A 105 5.55 4.06 1.83
C PRO A 105 6.81 3.96 2.71
N GLU A 106 7.24 2.74 3.00
CA GLU A 106 8.42 2.44 3.83
C GLU A 106 8.42 3.21 5.15
N ASP A 107 7.26 3.21 5.83
CA ASP A 107 7.04 4.05 6.99
C ASP A 107 7.95 3.65 8.15
N THR A 108 8.96 4.51 8.39
CA THR A 108 10.08 4.19 9.27
C THR A 108 9.80 4.56 10.72
N THR A 109 10.27 3.69 11.61
CA THR A 109 10.29 3.83 13.07
C THR A 109 11.70 3.54 13.61
N ASN A 110 11.92 3.77 14.90
CA ASN A 110 13.16 3.37 15.58
C ASN A 110 13.33 1.84 15.73
N LYS A 111 12.35 1.03 15.30
CA LYS A 111 12.37 -0.44 15.39
C LYS A 111 12.47 -1.15 14.02
N GLY A 112 12.44 -0.38 12.93
CA GLY A 112 12.35 -0.85 11.55
C GLY A 112 11.37 -0.01 10.76
N SER A 113 11.07 -0.43 9.54
CA SER A 113 10.05 0.16 8.67
C SER A 113 8.94 -0.86 8.41
N VAL A 114 7.73 -0.36 8.24
CA VAL A 114 6.59 -1.12 7.70
C VAL A 114 6.39 -0.73 6.24
N ASP A 115 5.90 -1.65 5.41
CA ASP A 115 5.87 -1.44 3.96
C ASP A 115 5.00 -0.24 3.56
N LEU A 116 3.84 -0.08 4.19
CA LEU A 116 2.92 0.99 3.85
C LEU A 116 2.03 1.39 5.02
N THR A 117 1.83 2.70 5.20
CA THR A 117 0.81 3.23 6.10
C THR A 117 -0.11 4.19 5.36
N LEU A 118 -1.42 4.02 5.52
CA LEU A 118 -2.44 4.99 5.10
C LEU A 118 -3.06 5.66 6.32
N LYS A 119 -3.27 6.97 6.28
CA LYS A 119 -4.07 7.68 7.27
C LYS A 119 -5.37 8.18 6.66
N ILE A 120 -6.47 7.82 7.31
CA ILE A 120 -7.82 8.17 6.87
C ILE A 120 -8.61 8.55 8.10
N ASP A 121 -9.08 9.80 8.15
CA ASP A 121 -9.75 10.39 9.32
C ASP A 121 -8.94 10.16 10.61
N ASN A 122 -9.55 9.55 11.64
CA ASN A 122 -8.88 9.22 12.91
C ASN A 122 -8.29 7.78 12.94
N LYS A 123 -7.98 7.20 11.77
CA LYS A 123 -7.49 5.83 11.64
C LYS A 123 -6.15 5.75 10.91
N ALA A 124 -5.33 4.79 11.31
CA ALA A 124 -4.09 4.41 10.60
C ALA A 124 -4.19 2.97 10.12
N PHE A 125 -4.14 2.75 8.82
CA PHE A 125 -4.09 1.43 8.19
C PHE A 125 -2.62 1.09 7.93
N ILE A 126 -2.11 0.05 8.55
CA ILE A 126 -0.69 -0.30 8.57
C ILE A 126 -0.53 -1.65 7.90
N PHE A 127 0.08 -1.67 6.72
CA PHE A 127 0.20 -2.85 5.88
C PHE A 127 1.63 -3.39 5.88
N GLU A 128 1.76 -4.70 6.06
CA GLU A 128 2.98 -5.46 5.79
C GLU A 128 2.67 -6.54 4.76
N PHE A 129 3.53 -6.67 3.76
CA PHE A 129 3.40 -7.62 2.67
C PHE A 129 4.47 -8.70 2.79
N LYS A 130 4.11 -9.94 2.47
CA LYS A 130 5.08 -11.03 2.35
C LYS A 130 4.79 -11.87 1.13
N VAL A 131 5.82 -12.38 0.46
CA VAL A 131 5.66 -13.42 -0.56
C VAL A 131 6.10 -14.77 -0.01
N VAL A 132 5.17 -15.70 0.09
CA VAL A 132 5.35 -17.01 0.73
C VAL A 132 4.85 -18.14 -0.17
N ASN A 133 5.29 -19.37 0.10
CA ASN A 133 4.82 -20.54 -0.66
C ASN A 133 3.49 -21.11 -0.11
N GLN A 134 3.19 -20.85 1.16
CA GLN A 134 2.00 -21.30 1.87
C GLN A 134 1.65 -20.28 2.97
N PRO A 135 0.38 -20.16 3.40
CA PRO A 135 -0.01 -19.23 4.46
C PRO A 135 0.79 -19.44 5.75
N THR A 136 1.34 -18.36 6.31
CA THR A 136 2.16 -18.38 7.53
C THR A 136 1.75 -17.37 8.60
N GLY A 137 1.03 -16.31 8.25
CA GLY A 137 0.70 -15.19 9.16
C GLY A 137 1.92 -14.33 9.57
N VAL A 138 3.07 -14.47 8.89
CA VAL A 138 4.31 -13.78 9.29
C VAL A 138 4.26 -12.27 9.06
N ALA A 139 3.46 -11.82 8.08
CA ALA A 139 3.26 -10.41 7.80
C ALA A 139 2.64 -9.67 9.02
N LEU A 140 1.48 -10.13 9.52
CA LEU A 140 0.83 -9.51 10.67
C LEU A 140 1.68 -9.65 11.95
N LYS A 141 2.29 -10.83 12.13
CA LYS A 141 3.19 -11.10 13.26
C LYS A 141 4.34 -10.09 13.32
N GLN A 142 4.94 -9.75 12.19
CA GLN A 142 6.01 -8.75 12.13
C GLN A 142 5.54 -7.38 12.64
N ILE A 143 4.37 -6.90 12.20
CA ILE A 143 3.80 -5.63 12.66
C ILE A 143 3.64 -5.64 14.20
N LYS A 144 3.13 -6.74 14.75
CA LYS A 144 2.88 -6.91 16.19
C LYS A 144 4.17 -6.95 17.00
N GLU A 145 5.17 -7.69 16.56
CA GLU A 145 6.47 -7.81 17.25
C GLU A 145 7.22 -6.48 17.29
N LYS A 146 7.20 -5.76 16.16
CA LYS A 146 7.89 -4.47 16.03
C LYS A 146 7.09 -3.31 16.61
N LYS A 147 5.78 -3.52 16.83
CA LYS A 147 4.83 -2.54 17.39
C LYS A 147 4.79 -1.25 16.58
N TYR A 148 4.78 -1.35 15.26
CA TYR A 148 4.81 -0.19 14.37
C TYR A 148 3.63 0.78 14.61
N PHE A 149 2.47 0.26 15.01
CA PHE A 149 1.31 1.03 15.43
C PHE A 149 1.55 2.02 16.59
N ARG A 150 2.61 1.85 17.40
CA ARG A 150 2.93 2.80 18.48
C ARG A 150 3.24 4.21 17.99
N LYS A 151 3.72 4.36 16.76
CA LYS A 151 3.92 5.66 16.12
C LYS A 151 2.61 6.46 16.01
N TYR A 152 1.47 5.74 16.02
CA TYR A 152 0.12 6.26 15.79
C TYR A 152 -0.81 6.01 16.96
N GLN A 153 -0.30 5.95 18.19
CA GLN A 153 -1.10 5.62 19.39
C GLN A 153 -2.32 6.54 19.62
N SER A 154 -2.34 7.75 19.05
CA SER A 154 -3.48 8.66 19.12
C SER A 154 -4.59 8.37 18.09
N LEU A 155 -4.41 7.37 17.23
CA LEU A 155 -5.34 6.97 16.17
C LEU A 155 -5.77 5.52 16.37
N ASP A 156 -6.96 5.17 15.90
CA ASP A 156 -7.36 3.77 15.82
C ASP A 156 -6.58 3.08 14.71
N CYS A 157 -5.73 2.13 15.08
CA CYS A 157 -4.88 1.44 14.14
C CYS A 157 -5.55 0.15 13.64
N LEU A 158 -5.49 -0.07 12.34
CA LEU A 158 -5.85 -1.30 11.67
C LEU A 158 -4.57 -1.89 11.10
N ILE A 159 -4.03 -2.91 11.76
CA ILE A 159 -2.81 -3.60 11.31
C ILE A 159 -3.21 -4.74 10.38
N ILE A 160 -2.59 -4.81 9.21
CA ILE A 160 -3.02 -5.66 8.10
C ILE A 160 -1.79 -6.40 7.56
N GLY A 161 -1.78 -7.71 7.71
CA GLY A 161 -0.78 -8.59 7.11
C GLY A 161 -1.33 -9.25 5.86
N ILE A 162 -0.64 -9.09 4.74
CA ILE A 162 -1.05 -9.69 3.46
C ILE A 162 0.08 -10.58 2.94
N GLU A 163 -0.25 -11.83 2.64
CA GLU A 163 0.71 -12.78 2.07
C GLU A 163 0.27 -13.21 0.67
N PHE A 164 1.20 -13.09 -0.27
CA PHE A 164 1.03 -13.45 -1.68
C PHE A 164 1.73 -14.76 -2.00
N SER A 165 1.20 -15.49 -2.98
CA SER A 165 1.87 -16.63 -3.59
C SER A 165 2.43 -16.26 -4.95
N LYS A 166 3.68 -16.65 -5.23
CA LYS A 166 4.26 -16.51 -6.59
C LYS A 166 3.57 -17.41 -7.61
N THR A 167 3.04 -18.54 -7.16
CA THR A 167 2.39 -19.53 -8.01
C THR A 167 0.97 -19.07 -8.35
N GLU A 168 0.19 -18.71 -7.34
CA GLU A 168 -1.19 -18.23 -7.52
C GLU A 168 -1.23 -16.80 -8.05
N ARG A 169 -0.14 -16.03 -7.88
CA ARG A 169 -0.01 -14.62 -8.26
C ARG A 169 -1.06 -13.71 -7.61
N ASN A 170 -1.56 -14.16 -6.47
CA ASN A 170 -2.61 -13.50 -5.72
C ASN A 170 -2.37 -13.67 -4.20
N ILE A 171 -3.19 -13.01 -3.41
CA ILE A 171 -3.26 -13.09 -1.96
C ILE A 171 -3.72 -14.49 -1.57
N ILE A 172 -2.90 -15.20 -0.80
CA ILE A 172 -3.22 -16.51 -0.22
C ILE A 172 -3.53 -16.43 1.28
N HIS A 173 -3.17 -15.31 1.92
CA HIS A 173 -3.50 -15.05 3.31
C HIS A 173 -3.69 -13.55 3.53
N PHE A 174 -4.73 -13.19 4.27
CA PHE A 174 -5.06 -11.82 4.65
C PHE A 174 -5.56 -11.86 6.08
N GLU A 175 -4.86 -11.20 6.98
CA GLU A 175 -5.17 -11.16 8.40
C GLU A 175 -5.08 -9.72 8.89
N TRP A 176 -5.95 -9.35 9.82
CA TRP A 176 -5.95 -8.01 10.38
C TRP A 176 -6.38 -8.00 11.84
N GLU A 177 -5.92 -6.98 12.57
CA GLU A 177 -6.35 -6.70 13.93
C GLU A 177 -6.56 -5.19 14.13
N GLN A 178 -7.54 -4.83 14.95
CA GLN A 178 -7.71 -3.46 15.40
C GLN A 178 -6.95 -3.24 16.71
N VAL A 179 -6.17 -2.15 16.75
CA VAL A 179 -5.50 -1.66 17.95
C VAL A 179 -6.07 -0.27 18.25
N PRO A 180 -6.97 -0.14 19.26
CA PRO A 180 -7.58 1.14 19.59
C PRO A 180 -6.56 2.21 20.01
N ALA A 181 -6.90 3.48 19.80
CA ALA A 181 -6.12 4.58 20.33
C ALA A 181 -5.95 4.47 21.86
N THR A 182 -4.78 4.90 22.38
CA THR A 182 -4.44 4.88 23.81
C THR A 182 -3.98 6.25 24.30
#